data_AF-A0A292PTI9-F1
#
_entry.id   AF-A0A292PTI9-F1
#
_cell.length_a   1.000
_cell.length_b   1.000
_cell.length_c   1.000
_cell.angle_alpha   90.00
_cell.angle_beta   90.00
_cell.angle_gamma   90.00
#
_symmetry.space_group_name_H-M   'P 1'
#
loop_
_entity.id
_entity.type
_entity.pdbx_description
1 polymer ?
#
loop_
_entity_poly.entity_id
_entity_poly.type
_entity_poly.pdbx_seq_one_letter_code
_entity_poly.pdbx_strand_id
1 'polypeptide(L)'
;MSQATIKSFFKSPHFAVVGATPDPNKYGHKVFAWYLSHSLPVTGINPRTPTVLTHETLASLKDLADPKGPLVSFITLPQAT
;
A
#
# COMPACT_ATOMS: atom_id res chain seq x y z
N MET A 1 -12.91 2.51 -17.02
CA MET A 1 -12.30 3.37 -15.98
C MET A 1 -12.16 4.78 -16.57
N SER A 2 -12.88 5.79 -16.08
CA SER A 2 -12.75 7.17 -16.57
C SER A 2 -11.47 7.82 -16.01
N GLN A 3 -10.77 8.62 -16.82
CA GLN A 3 -9.56 9.33 -16.41
C GLN A 3 -9.79 10.24 -15.18
N ALA A 4 -11.03 10.72 -14.98
CA ALA A 4 -11.42 11.54 -13.84
C ALA A 4 -11.38 10.78 -12.49
N THR A 5 -11.76 9.50 -12.50
CA THR A 5 -11.75 8.65 -11.31
C THR A 5 -10.32 8.36 -10.83
N ILE A 6 -9.39 8.19 -11.77
CA ILE A 6 -7.96 7.97 -11.48
C ILE A 6 -7.35 9.22 -10.82
N LYS A 7 -7.67 10.41 -11.32
CA LYS A 7 -7.22 11.66 -10.71
C LYS A 7 -7.79 11.85 -9.31
N SER A 8 -9.05 11.46 -9.07
CA SER A 8 -9.64 11.49 -7.73
C SER A 8 -8.97 10.48 -6.79
N PHE A 9 -8.55 9.32 -7.30
CA PHE A 9 -7.85 8.30 -6.53
C PHE A 9 -6.50 8.82 -6.01
N PHE A 10 -5.71 9.46 -6.89
CA PHE A 10 -4.42 10.04 -6.50
C PHE A 10 -4.52 11.32 -5.64
N LYS A 11 -5.72 11.90 -5.50
CA LYS A 11 -5.98 13.03 -4.59
C LYS A 11 -6.29 12.59 -3.17
N SER A 12 -6.43 11.29 -2.91
CA SER A 12 -6.70 10.82 -1.55
C SER A 12 -5.51 11.04 -0.63
N PRO A 13 -5.78 11.36 0.65
CA PRO A 13 -4.73 11.75 1.59
C PRO A 13 -3.84 10.58 2.03
N HIS A 14 -4.31 9.33 1.91
CA HIS A 14 -3.59 8.16 2.41
C HIS A 14 -3.78 6.94 1.50
N PHE A 15 -2.69 6.24 1.18
CA PHE A 15 -2.67 4.97 0.45
C PHE A 15 -2.19 3.85 1.37
N ALA A 16 -2.70 2.64 1.16
CA ALA A 16 -2.19 1.44 1.82
C ALA A 16 -1.86 0.36 0.79
N VAL A 17 -0.67 -0.25 0.89
CA VAL A 17 -0.24 -1.39 0.07
C VAL A 17 -0.24 -2.65 0.90
N VAL A 18 -1.25 -3.48 0.69
CA VAL A 18 -1.31 -4.79 1.35
C VAL A 18 -0.40 -5.77 0.62
N GLY A 19 0.53 -6.40 1.35
CA GLY A 19 1.54 -7.28 0.76
C GLY A 19 2.89 -6.59 0.51
N ALA A 20 3.13 -5.43 1.12
CA ALA A 20 4.44 -4.78 1.09
C ALA A 20 5.53 -5.74 1.60
N THR A 21 6.63 -5.88 0.87
CA THR A 21 7.66 -6.88 1.16
C THR A 21 9.03 -6.36 0.75
N PRO A 22 10.12 -6.73 1.45
CA PRO A 22 11.47 -6.31 1.07
C PRO A 22 12.00 -7.05 -0.16
N ASP A 23 11.34 -8.13 -0.60
CA ASP A 23 11.76 -8.95 -1.73
C ASP A 23 11.44 -8.25 -3.09
N PRO A 24 12.46 -7.83 -3.87
CA PRO A 24 12.28 -7.09 -5.12
C PRO A 24 11.61 -7.92 -6.22
N ASN A 25 11.57 -9.24 -6.09
CA ASN A 25 10.91 -10.11 -7.06
C ASN A 25 9.38 -10.08 -6.93
N LYS A 26 8.85 -9.62 -5.80
CA LYS A 26 7.41 -9.58 -5.52
C LYS A 26 6.78 -8.26 -5.95
N TYR A 27 5.54 -8.34 -6.45
CA TYR A 27 4.80 -7.15 -6.88
C TYR A 27 4.56 -6.14 -5.76
N GLY A 28 4.30 -6.60 -4.54
CA GLY A 28 4.12 -5.72 -3.38
C GLY A 28 5.34 -4.83 -3.10
N HIS A 29 6.56 -5.30 -3.39
CA HIS A 29 7.76 -4.49 -3.32
C HIS A 29 7.79 -3.42 -4.41
N LYS A 30 7.57 -3.83 -5.67
CA LYS A 30 7.62 -2.93 -6.83
C LYS A 30 6.61 -1.80 -6.71
N VAL A 31 5.40 -2.10 -6.25
CA VAL A 31 4.37 -1.07 -6.10
C VAL A 31 4.61 -0.20 -4.87
N PHE A 32 5.04 -0.77 -3.74
CA PHE A 32 5.41 0.05 -2.59
C PHE A 32 6.56 1.01 -2.93
N ALA A 33 7.60 0.52 -3.62
CA ALA A 33 8.69 1.34 -4.13
C ALA A 33 8.20 2.43 -5.10
N TRP A 34 7.22 2.14 -5.96
CA TRP A 34 6.64 3.13 -6.87
C TRP A 34 5.91 4.24 -6.11
N TYR A 35 5.09 3.91 -5.11
CA TYR A 35 4.44 4.95 -4.30
C TYR A 35 5.45 5.84 -3.58
N LEU A 36 6.51 5.24 -3.01
CA LEU A 36 7.58 5.97 -2.35
C LEU A 36 8.36 6.87 -3.31
N SER A 37 8.71 6.39 -4.50
CA SER A 37 9.44 7.19 -5.49
C SER A 37 8.63 8.36 -6.04
N HIS A 38 7.30 8.28 -5.98
CA HIS A 38 6.38 9.36 -6.36
C HIS A 38 5.99 10.26 -5.19
N SER A 39 6.64 10.10 -4.02
CA SER A 39 6.38 10.88 -2.80
C SER A 39 4.90 10.83 -2.37
N LEU A 40 4.22 9.72 -2.64
CA LEU A 40 2.82 9.53 -2.25
C LEU A 40 2.76 8.99 -0.80
N PRO A 41 1.80 9.47 0.02
CA PRO A 41 1.65 9.03 1.40
C PRO A 41 1.13 7.60 1.45
N VAL A 42 2.03 6.63 1.49
CA VAL A 42 1.73 5.19 1.46
C VAL A 42 2.13 4.49 2.75
N THR A 43 1.25 3.63 3.25
CA THR A 43 1.52 2.73 4.39
C THR A 43 1.60 1.30 3.88
N GLY A 44 2.72 0.62 4.11
CA GLY A 44 2.82 -0.80 3.80
C GLY A 44 2.12 -1.64 4.86
N ILE A 45 1.42 -2.70 4.46
CA ILE A 45 0.81 -3.68 5.38
C ILE A 45 1.49 -5.02 5.18
N ASN A 46 2.15 -5.49 6.23
CA ASN A 46 2.82 -6.79 6.30
C ASN A 46 2.89 -7.29 7.75
N PRO A 47 2.17 -8.37 8.10
CA PRO A 47 2.19 -8.91 9.47
C PRO A 47 3.52 -9.58 9.86
N ARG A 48 4.41 -9.88 8.90
CA ARG A 48 5.67 -10.61 9.15
C ARG A 48 6.90 -9.73 9.17
N THR A 49 6.83 -8.55 8.56
CA THR A 49 8.00 -7.67 8.45
C THR A 49 7.56 -6.29 8.89
N PRO A 50 8.11 -5.74 9.98
CA PRO A 50 7.73 -4.41 10.49
C PRO A 50 8.34 -3.25 9.69
N THR A 51 9.32 -3.53 8.83
CA THR A 51 10.01 -2.51 8.03
C THR A 51 10.26 -3.02 6.62
N VAL A 52 9.85 -2.24 5.63
CA VAL A 52 10.08 -2.53 4.20
C VAL A 52 10.65 -1.27 3.56
N LEU A 53 11.75 -1.40 2.80
CA LEU A 53 12.39 -0.26 2.13
C LEU A 53 12.68 0.92 3.07
N THR A 54 13.07 0.65 4.32
CA THR A 54 13.30 1.66 5.38
C THR A 54 12.07 2.43 5.88
N HIS A 55 10.86 2.03 5.46
CA HIS A 55 9.59 2.55 5.95
C HIS A 55 8.90 1.54 6.87
N GLU A 56 8.29 2.05 7.93
CA GLU A 56 7.48 1.22 8.83
C GLU A 56 6.24 0.68 8.12
N THR A 57 5.90 -0.56 8.44
CA THR A 57 4.72 -1.23 7.91
C THR A 57 3.88 -1.77 9.06
N LEU A 58 2.56 -1.68 8.89
CA LEU A 58 1.61 -2.16 9.90
C LEU A 58 1.31 -3.63 9.71
N ALA A 59 0.92 -4.31 10.79
CA ALA A 59 0.54 -5.71 10.73
C ALA A 59 -0.85 -5.90 10.09
N SER A 60 -1.77 -4.94 10.32
CA SER A 60 -3.14 -4.98 9.82
C SER A 60 -3.62 -3.62 9.32
N LEU A 61 -4.60 -3.64 8.42
CA LEU A 61 -5.34 -2.43 8.02
C LEU A 61 -6.10 -1.80 9.20
N LYS A 62 -6.42 -2.58 10.24
CA LYS A 62 -7.08 -2.09 11.46
C LYS A 62 -6.20 -1.16 12.29
N ASP A 63 -4.90 -1.25 12.11
CA ASP A 63 -3.92 -0.44 12.85
C ASP A 63 -3.68 0.92 12.17
N LEU A 64 -4.36 1.20 11.04
CA LEU A 64 -4.34 2.54 10.46
C LEU A 64 -5.10 3.52 11.37
N ALA A 65 -4.44 4.64 11.65
CA ALA A 65 -4.98 5.72 12.48
C ALA A 65 -6.29 6.32 11.95
N ASP A 66 -6.55 6.22 10.64
CA ASP A 66 -7.82 6.60 10.02
C ASP A 66 -8.39 5.42 9.23
N PRO A 67 -9.40 4.70 9.74
CA PRO A 67 -10.04 3.60 9.02
C PRO A 67 -11.05 4.04 7.95
N LYS A 68 -11.39 5.34 7.85
CA LYS A 68 -12.41 5.85 6.90
C LYS A 68 -11.82 6.65 5.72
N GLY A 69 -10.58 7.14 5.84
CA GLY A 69 -9.91 7.98 4.84
C GLY A 69 -8.99 7.34 3.77
N PRO A 70 -8.40 6.14 3.94
CA PRO A 70 -7.38 5.65 3.01
C PRO A 70 -7.99 4.93 1.80
N LEU A 71 -7.51 5.27 0.60
CA LEU A 71 -7.74 4.44 -0.59
C LEU A 71 -6.76 3.27 -0.56
N VAL A 72 -7.29 2.07 -0.35
CA VAL A 72 -6.50 0.84 -0.21
C VAL A 72 -6.17 0.30 -1.60
N SER A 73 -4.88 0.15 -1.89
CA SER A 73 -4.38 -0.54 -3.07
C SER A 73 -4.10 -2.00 -2.69
N PHE A 74 -5.04 -2.88 -3.04
CA PHE A 74 -4.90 -4.32 -2.80
C PHE A 74 -3.93 -4.94 -3.80
N ILE A 75 -2.76 -5.34 -3.31
CA ILE A 75 -1.77 -6.12 -4.07
C ILE A 75 -1.50 -7.40 -3.30
N THR A 76 -2.59 -8.04 -2.94
CA THR A 76 -2.60 -9.41 -2.48
C THR A 76 -2.96 -10.25 -3.70
N LEU A 77 -2.26 -11.36 -3.90
CA LEU A 77 -2.82 -12.45 -4.69
C LEU A 77 -4.25 -12.71 -4.15
N PRO A 78 -5.24 -13.03 -5.00
CA PRO A 78 -6.52 -13.49 -4.51
C PRO A 78 -6.23 -14.60 -3.50
N GLN A 79 -6.97 -14.61 -2.39
CA GLN A 79 -6.89 -15.72 -1.47
C GLN A 79 -7.13 -17.00 -2.30
N ALA A 80 -6.11 -17.85 -2.42
CA ALA A 80 -6.37 -19.21 -2.82
C ALA A 80 -7.13 -19.81 -1.64
N THR A 81 -8.38 -20.21 -1.92
CA THR A 81 -9.43 -20.72 -1.02
C THR A 81 -10.33 -19.65 -0.40
#